data_AF-A0A925Q3F2-F1
#
_entry.id   AF-A0A925Q3F2-F1
#
_cell.length_a   1.000
_cell.length_b   1.000
_cell.length_c   1.000
_cell.angle_alpha   90.00
_cell.angle_beta   90.00
_cell.angle_gamma   90.00
#
_symmetry.space_group_name_H-M   'P 1'
#
loop_
_entity.id
_entity.type
_entity.pdbx_description
1 polymer ?
#
loop_
_entity_poly.entity_id
_entity_poly.type
_entity_poly.pdbx_seq_one_letter_code
_entity_poly.pdbx_strand_id
1 'polypeptide(L)'
;MVRPTAFGFNAETAASNRFQHPVVAGDVAAQARAEFDAFAAALVSEGVRVCVAEDTAEPRKPDALFPNNWVSFHADGTVVLYPMQAENRRIERRPEILSTVARETGFVVTRTIDLTSHEKAGRFLEGTGSLVLDHRARVAYACRSPRTNEVVAREWAKAIGYELELFDARDAAGTPIYHTNVVMSVGTRFAVVALGNIDASDRERVAARLRAAGLDLIDIDDAEMRGFAGNVLELGSWDEHLGDFRLLVMSRTTRRA
;
A
#
# COMPACT_ATOMS: atom_id res chain seq x y z
N MET A 1 5.81 8.13 6.63
CA MET A 1 4.42 8.10 7.10
C MET A 1 3.87 9.53 7.12
N VAL A 2 2.55 9.71 7.06
CA VAL A 2 1.91 11.03 7.16
C VAL A 2 0.98 11.02 8.37
N ARG A 3 1.24 11.90 9.35
CA ARG A 3 0.44 11.95 10.58
C ARG A 3 -0.93 12.57 10.29
N PRO A 4 -2.05 11.88 10.57
CA PRO A 4 -3.38 12.38 10.22
C PRO A 4 -3.79 13.60 11.05
N THR A 5 -4.53 14.50 10.41
CA THR A 5 -5.17 15.65 11.07
C THR A 5 -6.70 15.58 11.02
N ALA A 6 -7.27 15.02 9.95
CA ALA A 6 -8.72 15.00 9.73
C ALA A 6 -9.26 13.60 9.39
N PHE A 7 -8.61 12.52 9.88
CA PHE A 7 -9.00 11.14 9.59
C PHE A 7 -10.48 10.88 9.91
N GLY A 8 -11.14 10.14 9.03
CA GLY A 8 -12.54 9.79 9.19
C GLY A 8 -13.13 9.16 7.94
N PHE A 9 -14.45 9.02 7.92
CA PHE A 9 -15.18 8.47 6.78
C PHE A 9 -15.05 9.39 5.55
N ASN A 10 -14.71 8.80 4.40
CA ASN A 10 -14.64 9.50 3.12
C ASN A 10 -15.73 9.00 2.17
N ALA A 11 -16.75 9.83 1.97
CA ALA A 11 -17.89 9.52 1.11
C ALA A 11 -17.49 9.28 -0.36
N GLU A 12 -16.45 9.95 -0.87
CA GLU A 12 -16.01 9.79 -2.27
C GLU A 12 -15.33 8.44 -2.52
N THR A 13 -14.73 7.85 -1.48
CA THR A 13 -14.09 6.52 -1.59
C THR A 13 -15.01 5.38 -1.20
N ALA A 14 -16.07 5.64 -0.44
CA ALA A 14 -16.95 4.62 0.13
C ALA A 14 -17.61 3.71 -0.92
N ALA A 15 -17.89 4.24 -2.12
CA ALA A 15 -18.47 3.46 -3.22
C ALA A 15 -17.52 2.37 -3.75
N SER A 16 -16.20 2.59 -3.69
CA SER A 16 -15.17 1.64 -4.15
C SER A 16 -14.41 0.96 -3.01
N ASN A 17 -14.57 1.40 -1.76
CA ASN A 17 -13.94 0.82 -0.58
C ASN A 17 -14.97 0.33 0.43
N ARG A 18 -15.30 -0.95 0.37
CA ARG A 18 -16.27 -1.60 1.28
C ARG A 18 -15.78 -1.81 2.71
N PHE A 19 -14.50 -1.51 2.98
CA PHE A 19 -13.94 -1.56 4.33
C PHE A 19 -14.23 -0.27 5.12
N GLN A 20 -14.75 0.78 4.46
CA GLN A 20 -15.16 1.99 5.15
C GLN A 20 -16.57 1.83 5.73
N HIS A 21 -16.71 2.18 6.99
CA HIS A 21 -17.99 2.29 7.67
C HIS A 21 -18.15 3.70 8.23
N PRO A 22 -19.35 4.32 8.11
CA PRO A 22 -19.63 5.58 8.78
C PRO A 22 -19.43 5.40 10.28
N VAL A 23 -18.68 6.29 10.91
CA VAL A 23 -18.50 6.21 12.36
C VAL A 23 -19.65 6.93 13.04
N VAL A 24 -20.34 6.18 13.91
CA VAL A 24 -21.58 6.62 14.58
C VAL A 24 -21.30 7.35 15.89
N ALA A 25 -20.14 7.12 16.53
CA ALA A 25 -19.78 7.75 17.80
C ALA A 25 -18.25 7.77 18.04
N GLY A 26 -17.78 8.79 18.78
CA GLY A 26 -16.37 8.94 19.19
C GLY A 26 -15.54 9.88 18.31
N ASP A 27 -14.41 10.34 18.83
CA ASP A 27 -13.42 11.13 18.08
C ASP A 27 -12.42 10.20 17.38
N VAL A 28 -12.82 9.76 16.19
CA VAL A 28 -12.05 8.83 15.34
C VAL A 28 -10.72 9.44 14.91
N ALA A 29 -10.68 10.75 14.69
CA ALA A 29 -9.46 11.43 14.29
C ALA A 29 -8.43 11.40 15.43
N ALA A 30 -8.86 11.65 16.66
CA ALA A 30 -8.00 11.53 17.84
C ALA A 30 -7.52 10.08 18.08
N GLN A 31 -8.40 9.09 17.93
CA GLN A 31 -8.05 7.68 18.06
C GLN A 31 -7.02 7.25 17.01
N ALA A 32 -7.27 7.58 15.73
CA ALA A 32 -6.34 7.25 14.65
C ALA A 32 -4.99 7.95 14.79
N ARG A 33 -4.95 9.18 15.29
CA ARG A 33 -3.69 9.87 15.62
C ARG A 33 -2.94 9.16 16.75
N ALA A 34 -3.62 8.74 17.81
CA ALA A 34 -3.01 7.98 18.90
C ALA A 34 -2.46 6.63 18.42
N GLU A 35 -3.21 5.89 17.61
CA GLU A 35 -2.74 4.62 17.02
C GLU A 35 -1.56 4.82 16.06
N PHE A 36 -1.61 5.87 15.24
CA PHE A 36 -0.50 6.26 14.36
C PHE A 36 0.78 6.53 15.15
N ASP A 37 0.69 7.32 16.21
CA ASP A 37 1.84 7.69 17.04
C ASP A 37 2.40 6.48 17.79
N ALA A 38 1.53 5.60 18.30
CA ALA A 38 1.94 4.34 18.92
C ALA A 38 2.63 3.41 17.91
N PHE A 39 2.12 3.33 16.67
CA PHE A 39 2.72 2.52 15.62
C PHE A 39 4.09 3.05 15.18
N ALA A 40 4.21 4.37 14.97
CA ALA A 40 5.49 5.00 14.65
C ALA A 40 6.52 4.78 15.77
N ALA A 41 6.12 4.93 17.04
CA ALA A 41 6.98 4.67 18.19
C ALA A 41 7.43 3.21 18.27
N ALA A 42 6.53 2.25 18.00
CA ALA A 42 6.86 0.83 17.98
C ALA A 42 7.88 0.48 16.88
N LEU A 43 7.78 1.08 15.69
CA LEU A 43 8.78 0.90 14.64
C LEU A 43 10.15 1.43 15.09
N VAL A 44 10.18 2.63 15.67
CA VAL A 44 11.42 3.24 16.18
C VAL A 44 12.05 2.39 17.29
N SER A 45 11.26 1.82 18.20
CA SER A 45 11.79 0.96 19.28
C SER A 45 12.42 -0.32 18.75
N GLU A 46 12.05 -0.77 17.56
CA GLU A 46 12.62 -1.94 16.88
C GLU A 46 13.78 -1.56 15.94
N GLY A 47 14.32 -0.33 16.03
CA GLY A 47 15.46 0.13 15.24
C GLY A 47 15.13 0.65 13.84
N VAL A 48 13.84 0.72 13.46
CA VAL A 48 13.41 1.24 12.16
C VAL A 48 13.42 2.77 12.17
N ARG A 49 14.14 3.38 11.22
CA ARG A 49 14.07 4.83 11.00
C ARG A 49 12.70 5.22 10.42
N VAL A 50 11.97 6.07 11.12
CA VAL A 50 10.66 6.56 10.68
C VAL A 50 10.73 8.05 10.32
N CYS A 51 10.35 8.38 9.09
CA CYS A 51 10.13 9.77 8.64
C CYS A 51 8.63 10.08 8.71
N VAL A 52 8.24 11.08 9.51
CA VAL A 52 6.85 11.54 9.64
C VAL A 52 6.72 12.95 9.05
N ALA A 53 5.79 13.10 8.10
CA ALA A 53 5.33 14.41 7.65
C ALA A 53 3.96 14.73 8.30
N GLU A 54 3.72 16.00 8.62
CA GLU A 54 2.44 16.43 9.20
C GLU A 54 1.41 16.76 8.10
N ASP A 55 0.17 16.29 8.30
CA ASP A 55 -0.96 16.74 7.49
C ASP A 55 -1.45 18.14 7.91
N THR A 56 -2.15 18.84 7.01
CA THR A 56 -2.78 20.13 7.31
C THR A 56 -4.25 19.98 7.69
N ALA A 57 -4.75 20.88 8.55
CA ALA A 57 -6.15 20.91 8.93
C ALA A 57 -7.08 21.21 7.75
N GLU A 58 -6.69 22.15 6.89
CA GLU A 58 -7.42 22.53 5.68
C GLU A 58 -6.53 22.44 4.43
N PRO A 59 -7.10 22.10 3.26
CA PRO A 59 -8.39 21.44 3.11
C PRO A 59 -8.42 20.09 3.84
N ARG A 60 -9.59 19.67 4.34
CA ARG A 60 -9.75 18.36 5.01
C ARG A 60 -9.40 17.20 4.07
N LYS A 61 -8.55 16.29 4.54
CA LYS A 61 -8.08 15.10 3.79
C LYS A 61 -8.20 13.85 4.66
N PRO A 62 -9.35 13.16 4.63
CA PRO A 62 -9.60 12.04 5.55
C PRO A 62 -8.63 10.86 5.37
N ASP A 63 -8.08 10.66 4.16
CA ASP A 63 -7.20 9.53 3.85
C ASP A 63 -5.71 9.92 3.78
N ALA A 64 -5.33 11.11 4.24
CA ALA A 64 -3.96 11.64 4.11
C ALA A 64 -2.87 10.74 4.72
N LEU A 65 -3.21 9.89 5.70
CA LEU A 65 -2.28 8.95 6.33
C LEU A 65 -1.79 7.83 5.40
N PHE A 66 -2.37 7.68 4.20
CA PHE A 66 -2.05 6.63 3.23
C PHE A 66 -1.26 7.19 2.03
N PRO A 67 -0.03 7.72 2.23
CA PRO A 67 0.77 8.30 1.15
C PRO A 67 1.19 7.25 0.11
N ASN A 68 1.19 5.97 0.51
CA ASN A 68 1.52 4.84 -0.35
C ASN A 68 0.61 4.73 -1.58
N ASN A 69 -0.56 5.38 -1.57
CA ASN A 69 -1.45 5.40 -2.72
C ASN A 69 -1.08 6.43 -3.78
N TRP A 70 -0.44 7.54 -3.41
CA TRP A 70 -0.17 8.63 -4.36
C TRP A 70 1.31 8.84 -4.67
N VAL A 71 2.23 8.28 -3.87
CA VAL A 71 3.68 8.35 -4.10
C VAL A 71 4.42 7.06 -3.76
N SER A 72 5.49 6.77 -4.51
CA SER A 72 6.51 5.78 -4.15
C SER A 72 7.91 6.34 -4.38
N PHE A 73 8.87 5.81 -3.62
CA PHE A 73 10.29 6.18 -3.66
C PHE A 73 11.11 4.93 -3.95
N HIS A 74 12.03 5.00 -4.91
CA HIS A 74 12.81 3.85 -5.38
C HIS A 74 14.29 4.06 -5.08
N ALA A 75 15.03 2.95 -4.93
CA ALA A 75 16.43 2.97 -4.51
C ALA A 75 17.38 3.73 -5.46
N ASP A 76 16.99 3.91 -6.73
CA ASP A 76 17.75 4.67 -7.74
C ASP A 76 17.49 6.18 -7.70
N GLY A 77 16.70 6.66 -6.71
CA GLY A 77 16.28 8.06 -6.60
C GLY A 77 15.04 8.40 -7.42
N THR A 78 14.38 7.41 -8.07
CA THR A 78 13.11 7.65 -8.77
C THR A 78 11.99 7.92 -7.76
N VAL A 79 11.21 8.98 -7.99
CA VAL A 79 9.90 9.22 -7.37
C VAL A 79 8.81 8.97 -8.40
N VAL A 80 7.75 8.29 -8.01
CA VAL A 80 6.57 8.11 -8.86
C VAL A 80 5.38 8.82 -8.23
N LEU A 81 4.67 9.64 -9.00
CA LEU A 81 3.39 10.24 -8.62
C LEU A 81 2.26 9.53 -9.33
N TYR A 82 1.23 9.17 -8.58
CA TYR A 82 0.20 8.24 -9.03
C TYR A 82 -1.18 8.92 -9.24
N PRO A 83 -1.94 8.49 -10.26
CA PRO A 83 -3.30 8.95 -10.51
C PRO A 83 -4.29 8.31 -9.53
N MET A 84 -5.07 9.15 -8.85
CA MET A 84 -5.99 8.77 -7.78
C MET A 84 -7.44 8.79 -8.28
N GLN A 85 -8.21 7.76 -7.89
CA GLN A 85 -9.60 7.61 -8.35
C GLN A 85 -10.49 8.74 -7.78
N ALA A 86 -10.52 8.86 -6.45
CA ALA A 86 -11.32 9.87 -5.76
C ALA A 86 -10.67 11.26 -5.89
N GLU A 87 -11.47 12.27 -6.19
CA GLU A 87 -10.96 13.61 -6.48
C GLU A 87 -10.40 14.28 -5.24
N ASN A 88 -11.06 14.11 -4.10
CA ASN A 88 -10.58 14.63 -2.81
C ASN A 88 -9.27 13.99 -2.32
N ARG A 89 -8.82 12.88 -2.91
CA ARG A 89 -7.52 12.30 -2.61
C ARG A 89 -6.39 12.89 -3.45
N ARG A 90 -6.69 13.57 -4.55
CA ARG A 90 -5.70 14.19 -5.44
C ARG A 90 -4.92 15.32 -4.77
N ILE A 91 -5.56 16.02 -3.84
CA ILE A 91 -4.98 17.10 -3.02
C ILE A 91 -4.05 16.58 -1.90
N GLU A 92 -3.98 15.26 -1.69
CA GLU A 92 -3.00 14.65 -0.78
C GLU A 92 -1.57 14.68 -1.35
N ARG A 93 -1.44 14.82 -2.68
CA ARG A 93 -0.16 14.97 -3.37
C ARG A 93 0.45 16.33 -3.04
N ARG A 94 1.32 16.33 -2.03
CA ARG A 94 1.89 17.54 -1.45
C ARG A 94 3.41 17.59 -1.66
N PRO A 95 3.93 18.58 -2.40
CA PRO A 95 5.37 18.76 -2.58
C PRO A 95 6.13 18.89 -1.25
N GLU A 96 5.49 19.45 -0.21
CA GLU A 96 6.12 19.58 1.12
C GLU A 96 6.45 18.24 1.76
N ILE A 97 5.67 17.19 1.45
CA ILE A 97 5.94 15.83 1.93
C ILE A 97 7.20 15.29 1.25
N LEU A 98 7.38 15.52 -0.05
CA LEU A 98 8.60 15.13 -0.77
C LEU A 98 9.83 15.84 -0.20
N SER A 99 9.72 17.14 0.06
CA SER A 99 10.79 17.94 0.69
C SER A 99 11.13 17.44 2.11
N THR A 100 10.11 17.03 2.88
CA THR A 100 10.32 16.42 4.20
C THR A 100 11.09 15.12 4.07
N VAL A 101 10.70 14.22 3.15
CA VAL A 101 11.44 12.97 2.93
C VAL A 101 12.90 13.25 2.55
N ALA A 102 13.14 14.15 1.59
CA ALA A 102 14.50 14.51 1.18
C ALA A 102 15.36 15.03 2.36
N ARG A 103 14.81 15.96 3.15
CA ARG A 103 15.51 16.55 4.31
C ARG A 103 15.75 15.53 5.42
N GLU A 104 14.72 14.78 5.81
CA GLU A 104 14.75 13.92 7.00
C GLU A 104 15.41 12.57 6.74
N THR A 105 15.57 12.15 5.47
CA THR A 105 16.17 10.85 5.13
C THR A 105 17.47 10.96 4.32
N GLY A 106 17.72 12.12 3.70
CA GLY A 106 18.80 12.29 2.73
C GLY A 106 18.48 11.72 1.34
N PHE A 107 17.23 11.35 1.08
CA PHE A 107 16.80 10.84 -0.23
C PHE A 107 17.01 11.89 -1.32
N VAL A 108 17.75 11.53 -2.37
CA VAL A 108 18.03 12.40 -3.51
C VAL A 108 17.13 12.00 -4.67
N VAL A 109 16.25 12.91 -5.09
CA VAL A 109 15.39 12.70 -6.27
C VAL A 109 16.24 12.87 -7.53
N THR A 110 16.42 11.80 -8.28
CA THR A 110 17.17 11.79 -9.55
C THR A 110 16.24 11.82 -10.77
N ARG A 111 15.02 11.30 -10.61
CA ARG A 111 14.00 11.21 -11.67
C ARG A 111 12.61 11.26 -11.04
N THR A 112 11.69 11.96 -11.69
CA THR A 112 10.26 11.90 -11.34
C THR A 112 9.49 11.30 -12.51
N ILE A 113 8.70 10.27 -12.24
CA ILE A 113 7.70 9.73 -13.17
C ILE A 113 6.33 10.21 -12.69
N ASP A 114 5.72 11.09 -13.46
CA ASP A 114 4.40 11.63 -13.14
C ASP A 114 3.32 10.95 -13.99
N LEU A 115 2.54 10.07 -13.35
CA LEU A 115 1.43 9.35 -13.98
C LEU A 115 0.08 10.05 -13.74
N THR A 116 0.05 11.21 -13.08
CA THR A 116 -1.20 11.87 -12.65
C THR A 116 -2.07 12.32 -13.82
N SER A 117 -1.48 12.57 -14.99
CA SER A 117 -2.22 12.98 -16.19
C SER A 117 -3.28 11.96 -16.65
N HIS A 118 -3.12 10.68 -16.29
CA HIS A 118 -4.10 9.61 -16.57
C HIS A 118 -5.46 9.83 -15.90
N GLU A 119 -5.53 10.66 -14.85
CA GLU A 119 -6.80 11.06 -14.21
C GLU A 119 -7.77 11.69 -15.20
N LYS A 120 -7.25 12.46 -16.18
CA LYS A 120 -8.06 13.09 -17.24
C LYS A 120 -8.74 12.09 -18.17
N ALA A 121 -8.22 10.87 -18.23
CA ALA A 121 -8.76 9.76 -19.02
C ALA A 121 -9.55 8.75 -18.16
N GLY A 122 -9.79 9.05 -16.88
CA GLY A 122 -10.46 8.13 -15.95
C GLY A 122 -9.66 6.86 -15.68
N ARG A 123 -8.32 6.92 -15.78
CA ARG A 123 -7.42 5.79 -15.54
C ARG A 123 -6.61 6.04 -14.28
N PHE A 124 -6.60 5.07 -13.37
CA PHE A 124 -6.07 5.23 -12.02
C PHE A 124 -5.10 4.10 -11.68
N LEU A 125 -4.16 4.37 -10.78
CA LEU A 125 -3.19 3.39 -10.28
C LEU A 125 -2.73 3.88 -8.91
N GLU A 126 -3.37 3.44 -7.84
CA GLU A 126 -3.14 3.97 -6.49
C GLU A 126 -1.91 3.36 -5.80
N GLY A 127 -0.74 3.59 -6.40
CA GLY A 127 0.57 3.36 -5.81
C GLY A 127 0.78 1.92 -5.35
N THR A 128 1.41 1.74 -4.20
CA THR A 128 1.65 0.42 -3.61
C THR A 128 0.42 -0.16 -2.90
N GLY A 129 -0.72 0.57 -2.92
CA GLY A 129 -2.03 -0.05 -2.71
C GLY A 129 -2.42 -0.94 -3.89
N SER A 130 -2.21 -0.45 -5.11
CA SER A 130 -2.48 -1.16 -6.35
C SER A 130 -1.38 -2.13 -6.78
N LEU A 131 -0.14 -1.92 -6.31
CA LEU A 131 1.05 -2.67 -6.74
C LEU A 131 1.76 -3.30 -5.54
N VAL A 132 1.71 -4.63 -5.44
CA VAL A 132 2.55 -5.39 -4.49
C VAL A 132 3.79 -5.88 -5.23
N LEU A 133 4.97 -5.54 -4.72
CA LEU A 133 6.23 -5.69 -5.45
C LEU A 133 7.07 -6.82 -4.88
N ASP A 134 7.37 -7.83 -5.71
CA ASP A 134 8.52 -8.70 -5.49
C ASP A 134 9.77 -8.01 -6.03
N HIS A 135 10.53 -7.41 -5.12
CA HIS A 135 11.76 -6.70 -5.47
C HIS A 135 12.88 -7.63 -5.98
N ARG A 136 12.89 -8.91 -5.57
CA ARG A 136 13.92 -9.89 -5.96
C ARG A 136 13.67 -10.44 -7.35
N ALA A 137 12.43 -10.88 -7.61
CA ALA A 137 12.03 -11.41 -8.91
C ALA A 137 11.67 -10.30 -9.92
N ARG A 138 11.61 -9.04 -9.48
CA ARG A 138 11.20 -7.89 -10.29
C ARG A 138 9.79 -8.09 -10.89
N VAL A 139 8.87 -8.57 -10.07
CA VAL A 139 7.46 -8.78 -10.43
C VAL A 139 6.56 -7.83 -9.64
N ALA A 140 5.65 -7.15 -10.34
CA ALA A 140 4.61 -6.33 -9.74
C ALA A 140 3.28 -7.08 -9.87
N TYR A 141 2.71 -7.47 -8.75
CA TYR A 141 1.39 -8.07 -8.66
C TYR A 141 0.34 -6.96 -8.57
N ALA A 142 -0.71 -7.07 -9.38
CA ALA A 142 -1.74 -6.04 -9.49
C ALA A 142 -3.12 -6.65 -9.70
N CYS A 143 -4.00 -6.50 -8.70
CA CYS A 143 -5.42 -6.81 -8.83
C CYS A 143 -6.12 -5.70 -9.62
N ARG A 144 -6.82 -6.07 -10.70
CA ARG A 144 -7.64 -5.11 -11.46
C ARG A 144 -8.78 -4.61 -10.59
N SER A 145 -9.01 -3.30 -10.62
CA SER A 145 -10.06 -2.66 -9.83
C SER A 145 -10.34 -1.26 -10.36
N PRO A 146 -11.36 -0.55 -9.83
CA PRO A 146 -11.55 0.88 -10.12
C PRO A 146 -10.34 1.77 -9.79
N ARG A 147 -9.36 1.24 -9.02
CA ARG A 147 -8.16 1.95 -8.58
C ARG A 147 -6.88 1.45 -9.22
N THR A 148 -6.97 0.39 -10.04
CA THR A 148 -5.83 -0.25 -10.72
C THR A 148 -6.18 -0.48 -12.19
N ASN A 149 -5.74 0.44 -13.05
CA ASN A 149 -5.92 0.36 -14.49
C ASN A 149 -4.72 -0.34 -15.14
N GLU A 150 -5.00 -1.33 -15.97
CA GLU A 150 -3.99 -2.14 -16.66
C GLU A 150 -3.05 -1.32 -17.55
N VAL A 151 -3.53 -0.31 -18.27
CA VAL A 151 -2.69 0.51 -19.15
C VAL A 151 -1.65 1.27 -18.34
N VAL A 152 -2.08 1.90 -17.24
CA VAL A 152 -1.19 2.66 -16.35
C VAL A 152 -0.23 1.73 -15.61
N ALA A 153 -0.69 0.55 -15.18
CA ALA A 153 0.16 -0.46 -14.55
C ALA A 153 1.25 -0.98 -15.49
N ARG A 154 0.93 -1.22 -16.77
CA ARG A 154 1.91 -1.63 -17.80
C ARG A 154 2.91 -0.53 -18.10
N GLU A 155 2.47 0.73 -18.17
CA GLU A 155 3.35 1.89 -18.33
C GLU A 155 4.33 2.01 -17.15
N TRP A 156 3.81 1.91 -15.92
CA TRP A 156 4.63 1.90 -14.71
C TRP A 156 5.66 0.76 -14.72
N ALA A 157 5.21 -0.47 -15.01
CA ALA A 157 6.06 -1.65 -15.02
C ALA A 157 7.21 -1.51 -16.03
N LYS A 158 6.91 -1.00 -17.23
CA LYS A 158 7.93 -0.69 -18.25
C LYS A 158 8.92 0.37 -17.79
N ALA A 159 8.45 1.45 -17.17
CA ALA A 159 9.28 2.59 -16.78
C ALA A 159 10.19 2.31 -15.57
N ILE A 160 9.76 1.42 -14.67
CA ILE A 160 10.51 1.00 -13.48
C ILE A 160 11.33 -0.28 -13.73
N GLY A 161 10.96 -1.09 -14.74
CA GLY A 161 11.64 -2.35 -15.05
C GLY A 161 11.15 -3.50 -14.16
N TYR A 162 9.84 -3.69 -14.13
CA TYR A 162 9.16 -4.83 -13.52
C TYR A 162 8.39 -5.60 -14.59
N GLU A 163 8.29 -6.92 -14.43
CA GLU A 163 7.24 -7.70 -15.07
C GLU A 163 5.93 -7.51 -14.33
N LEU A 164 4.82 -7.42 -15.06
CA LEU A 164 3.50 -7.18 -14.47
C LEU A 164 2.70 -8.49 -14.44
N GLU A 165 2.30 -8.93 -13.25
CA GLU A 165 1.36 -10.04 -13.02
C GLU A 165 -0.01 -9.45 -12.67
N LEU A 166 -0.89 -9.35 -13.67
CA LEU A 166 -2.27 -8.91 -13.48
C LEU A 166 -3.16 -10.10 -13.13
N PHE A 167 -4.09 -9.86 -12.21
CA PHE A 167 -5.12 -10.82 -11.85
C PHE A 167 -6.40 -10.11 -11.40
N ASP A 168 -7.48 -10.87 -11.31
CA ASP A 168 -8.74 -10.44 -10.74
C ASP A 168 -8.97 -11.11 -9.38
N ALA A 169 -9.47 -10.35 -8.39
CA ALA A 169 -9.81 -10.87 -7.07
C ALA A 169 -11.11 -10.26 -6.54
N ARG A 170 -11.88 -11.07 -5.81
CA ARG A 170 -13.22 -10.73 -5.32
C ARG A 170 -13.39 -11.14 -3.86
N ASP A 171 -14.17 -10.38 -3.11
CA ASP A 171 -14.62 -10.79 -1.78
C ASP A 171 -15.63 -11.95 -1.86
N ALA A 172 -16.01 -12.52 -0.71
CA ALA A 172 -17.03 -13.57 -0.63
C ALA A 172 -18.41 -13.18 -1.22
N ALA A 173 -18.69 -11.88 -1.39
CA ALA A 173 -19.90 -11.37 -2.05
C ALA A 173 -19.71 -11.16 -3.57
N GLY A 174 -18.60 -11.63 -4.15
CA GLY A 174 -18.28 -11.52 -5.57
C GLY A 174 -17.84 -10.12 -6.02
N THR A 175 -17.59 -9.20 -5.09
CA THR A 175 -17.26 -7.81 -5.40
C THR A 175 -15.75 -7.63 -5.56
N PRO A 176 -15.28 -6.91 -6.60
CA PRO A 176 -13.86 -6.69 -6.82
C PRO A 176 -13.18 -6.04 -5.62
N ILE A 177 -12.01 -6.57 -5.25
CA ILE A 177 -11.17 -6.00 -4.20
C ILE A 177 -10.44 -4.78 -4.76
N TYR A 178 -10.48 -3.66 -4.04
CA TYR A 178 -10.05 -2.37 -4.58
C TYR A 178 -8.52 -2.20 -4.63
N HIS A 179 -7.79 -2.80 -3.69
CA HIS A 179 -6.32 -2.72 -3.62
C HIS A 179 -5.69 -4.10 -3.48
N THR A 180 -4.56 -4.28 -4.16
CA THR A 180 -3.78 -5.53 -4.19
C THR A 180 -3.17 -5.85 -2.82
N ASN A 181 -2.75 -4.83 -2.08
CA ASN A 181 -2.16 -4.99 -0.74
C ASN A 181 -3.17 -5.40 0.35
N VAL A 182 -4.45 -5.54 0.01
CA VAL A 182 -5.47 -6.19 0.85
C VAL A 182 -5.46 -7.70 0.59
N VAL A 183 -5.22 -8.10 -0.66
CA VAL A 183 -5.21 -9.51 -1.10
C VAL A 183 -3.91 -10.20 -0.71
N MET A 184 -2.78 -9.49 -0.78
CA MET A 184 -1.46 -10.10 -0.62
C MET A 184 -0.35 -9.16 -0.16
N SER A 185 0.73 -9.76 0.35
CA SER A 185 2.02 -9.14 0.62
C SER A 185 3.15 -10.09 0.23
N VAL A 186 4.28 -9.55 -0.22
CA VAL A 186 5.48 -10.31 -0.59
C VAL A 186 6.64 -9.87 0.30
N GLY A 187 7.22 -10.83 1.03
CA GLY A 187 8.44 -10.66 1.80
C GLY A 187 9.65 -11.29 1.12
N THR A 188 10.78 -11.34 1.81
CA THR A 188 12.03 -11.89 1.27
C THR A 188 11.95 -13.40 1.01
N ARG A 189 11.17 -14.13 1.83
CA ARG A 189 11.08 -15.61 1.78
C ARG A 189 9.66 -16.16 1.71
N PHE A 190 8.65 -15.32 1.88
CA PHE A 190 7.26 -15.74 1.96
C PHE A 190 6.37 -14.79 1.16
N ALA A 191 5.17 -15.25 0.83
CA ALA A 191 4.08 -14.40 0.37
C ALA A 191 2.83 -14.74 1.18
N VAL A 192 2.22 -13.73 1.79
CA VAL A 192 0.86 -13.84 2.34
C VAL A 192 -0.10 -13.55 1.20
N VAL A 193 -1.05 -14.43 0.92
CA VAL A 193 -1.95 -14.27 -0.22
C VAL A 193 -3.29 -14.94 0.04
N ALA A 194 -4.38 -14.24 -0.25
CA ALA A 194 -5.72 -14.81 -0.21
C ALA A 194 -6.05 -15.56 -1.52
N LEU A 195 -5.51 -16.77 -1.72
CA LEU A 195 -5.66 -17.48 -3.00
C LEU A 195 -7.11 -17.79 -3.30
N GLY A 196 -7.93 -18.05 -2.28
CA GLY A 196 -9.37 -18.28 -2.40
C GLY A 196 -10.12 -17.10 -3.01
N ASN A 197 -9.64 -15.87 -2.80
CA ASN A 197 -10.22 -14.63 -3.32
C ASN A 197 -9.76 -14.28 -4.73
N ILE A 198 -8.64 -14.84 -5.21
CA ILE A 198 -8.20 -14.71 -6.61
C ILE A 198 -9.11 -15.54 -7.50
N ASP A 199 -9.51 -14.95 -8.63
CA ASP A 199 -10.35 -15.60 -9.64
C ASP A 199 -9.73 -16.94 -10.08
N ALA A 200 -10.60 -17.95 -10.28
CA ALA A 200 -10.15 -19.30 -10.59
C ALA A 200 -9.28 -19.36 -11.86
N SER A 201 -9.51 -18.46 -12.82
CA SER A 201 -8.72 -18.35 -14.06
C SER A 201 -7.28 -17.84 -13.85
N ASP A 202 -7.02 -17.15 -12.73
CA ASP A 202 -5.73 -16.54 -12.43
C ASP A 202 -4.98 -17.22 -11.29
N ARG A 203 -5.71 -17.88 -10.37
CA ARG A 203 -5.19 -18.40 -9.10
C ARG A 203 -3.94 -19.26 -9.25
N GLU A 204 -3.98 -20.28 -10.10
CA GLU A 204 -2.84 -21.19 -10.24
C GLU A 204 -1.64 -20.49 -10.88
N ARG A 205 -1.88 -19.56 -11.82
CA ARG A 205 -0.80 -18.78 -12.45
C ARG A 205 -0.09 -17.90 -11.41
N VAL A 206 -0.84 -17.19 -10.58
CA VAL A 206 -0.30 -16.35 -9.51
C VAL A 206 0.46 -17.19 -8.48
N ALA A 207 -0.14 -18.29 -8.02
CA ALA A 207 0.48 -19.18 -7.03
C ALA A 207 1.76 -19.83 -7.57
N ALA A 208 1.72 -20.36 -8.80
CA ALA A 208 2.90 -20.95 -9.45
C ALA A 208 4.02 -19.93 -9.61
N ARG A 209 3.70 -18.68 -9.95
CA ARG A 209 4.69 -17.61 -10.09
C ARG A 209 5.37 -17.28 -8.77
N LEU A 210 4.60 -17.13 -7.68
CA LEU A 210 5.15 -16.88 -6.35
C LEU A 210 6.05 -18.05 -5.88
N ARG A 211 5.61 -19.31 -6.11
CA ARG A 211 6.42 -20.50 -5.80
C ARG A 211 7.70 -20.55 -6.65
N ALA A 212 7.63 -20.20 -7.92
CA ALA A 212 8.79 -20.15 -8.82
C ALA A 212 9.81 -19.08 -8.40
N ALA A 213 9.38 -18.01 -7.71
CA ALA A 213 10.24 -17.04 -7.07
C ALA A 213 10.90 -17.56 -5.76
N GLY A 214 10.58 -18.79 -5.34
CA GLY A 214 11.11 -19.42 -4.13
C GLY A 214 10.46 -18.93 -2.85
N LEU A 215 9.21 -18.44 -2.92
CA LEU A 215 8.46 -17.94 -1.77
C LEU A 215 7.59 -19.04 -1.15
N ASP A 216 7.65 -19.14 0.17
CA ASP A 216 6.72 -19.94 0.96
C ASP A 216 5.35 -19.25 0.98
N LEU A 217 4.32 -19.94 0.49
CA LEU A 217 2.97 -19.38 0.45
C LEU A 217 2.28 -19.55 1.80
N ILE A 218 1.88 -18.43 2.39
CA ILE A 218 0.98 -18.34 3.53
C ILE A 218 -0.40 -17.99 2.94
N ASP A 219 -1.19 -19.02 2.68
CA ASP A 219 -2.55 -18.84 2.16
C ASP A 219 -3.47 -18.39 3.30
N ILE A 220 -4.10 -17.23 3.14
CA ILE A 220 -5.04 -16.67 4.11
C ILE A 220 -6.47 -16.78 3.58
N ASP A 221 -7.44 -16.95 4.46
CA ASP A 221 -8.84 -16.97 4.08
C ASP A 221 -9.44 -15.56 3.88
N ASP A 222 -10.67 -15.51 3.40
CA ASP A 222 -11.39 -14.26 3.16
C ASP A 222 -11.66 -13.47 4.46
N ALA A 223 -11.81 -14.13 5.61
CA ALA A 223 -12.00 -13.46 6.89
C ALA A 223 -10.69 -12.82 7.39
N GLU A 224 -9.56 -13.51 7.27
CA GLU A 224 -8.23 -13.00 7.56
C GLU A 224 -7.86 -11.85 6.64
N MET A 225 -8.14 -11.98 5.34
CA MET A 225 -7.99 -10.90 4.35
C MET A 225 -8.83 -9.68 4.75
N ARG A 226 -10.09 -9.89 5.18
CA ARG A 226 -10.93 -8.80 5.69
C ARG A 226 -10.38 -8.16 6.97
N GLY A 227 -9.65 -8.93 7.78
CA GLY A 227 -8.87 -8.47 8.92
C GLY A 227 -7.53 -7.83 8.53
N PHE A 228 -7.31 -7.51 7.25
CA PHE A 228 -6.09 -6.92 6.70
C PHE A 228 -4.83 -7.80 6.86
N ALA A 229 -4.98 -9.13 6.93
CA ALA A 229 -3.83 -10.04 6.98
C ALA A 229 -2.95 -10.02 5.72
N GLY A 230 -3.50 -9.65 4.57
CA GLY A 230 -2.71 -9.38 3.36
C GLY A 230 -1.88 -8.09 3.44
N ASN A 231 -2.19 -7.19 4.39
CA ASN A 231 -1.55 -5.87 4.51
C ASN A 231 -0.41 -5.87 5.54
N VAL A 232 0.53 -6.80 5.39
CA VAL A 232 1.72 -6.90 6.24
C VAL A 232 2.96 -6.38 5.54
N LEU A 233 3.94 -5.91 6.30
CA LEU A 233 5.17 -5.34 5.76
C LEU A 233 6.38 -6.04 6.37
N GLU A 234 7.28 -6.56 5.53
CA GLU A 234 8.61 -6.95 5.99
C GLU A 234 9.56 -5.74 5.90
N LEU A 235 10.18 -5.38 7.02
CA LEU A 235 11.13 -4.27 7.11
C LEU A 235 12.52 -4.79 7.47
N GLY A 236 13.55 -4.15 6.94
CA GLY A 236 14.92 -4.31 7.45
C GLY A 236 15.13 -3.43 8.67
N SER A 237 15.83 -3.95 9.66
CA SER A 237 16.29 -3.20 10.83
C SER A 237 17.71 -3.62 11.22
N TRP A 238 18.29 -2.88 12.15
CA TRP A 238 19.63 -3.12 12.67
C TRP A 238 19.65 -2.94 14.19
N ASP A 239 20.36 -3.82 14.87
CA ASP A 239 20.64 -3.75 16.31
C ASP A 239 22.13 -4.06 16.55
N GLU A 240 22.71 -3.48 17.59
CA GLU A 240 24.14 -3.63 17.91
C GLU A 240 24.53 -5.07 18.21
N HIS A 241 23.63 -5.87 18.80
CA HIS A 241 23.89 -7.26 19.18
C HIS A 241 23.48 -8.24 18.08
N LEU A 242 22.38 -7.96 17.36
CA LEU A 242 21.84 -8.85 16.33
C LEU A 242 22.39 -8.59 14.92
N GLY A 243 22.97 -7.41 14.67
CA GLY A 243 23.33 -6.96 13.34
C GLY A 243 22.08 -6.65 12.50
N ASP A 244 22.15 -6.90 11.19
CA ASP A 244 20.99 -6.74 10.30
C ASP A 244 19.95 -7.85 10.54
N PHE A 245 18.70 -7.46 10.75
CA PHE A 245 17.59 -8.39 10.88
C PHE A 245 16.32 -7.90 10.15
N ARG A 246 15.31 -8.77 10.10
CA ARG A 246 14.02 -8.50 9.47
C ARG A 246 12.90 -8.48 10.49
N LEU A 247 11.98 -7.55 10.33
CA LEU A 247 10.76 -7.42 11.13
C LEU A 247 9.55 -7.67 10.24
N LEU A 248 8.62 -8.50 10.71
CA LEU A 248 7.30 -8.60 10.09
C LEU A 248 6.31 -7.73 10.88
N VAL A 249 5.84 -6.68 10.23
CA VAL A 249 4.89 -5.72 10.78
C VAL A 249 3.49 -6.09 10.35
N MET A 250 2.61 -6.28 11.33
CA MET A 250 1.21 -6.65 11.11
C MET A 250 0.33 -6.10 12.22
N SER A 251 -0.97 -6.00 11.95
CA SER A 251 -1.95 -5.58 12.97
C SER A 251 -2.07 -6.61 14.10
N ARG A 252 -2.54 -6.17 15.27
CA ARG A 252 -2.85 -7.08 16.38
C ARG A 252 -3.95 -8.09 15.99
N THR A 253 -4.87 -7.70 15.13
CA THR A 253 -5.93 -8.56 14.60
C THR A 253 -5.32 -9.68 13.77
N THR A 254 -4.45 -9.34 12.82
CA THR A 254 -3.72 -10.30 11.98
C THR A 254 -2.91 -11.28 12.80
N ARG A 255 -2.19 -10.82 13.83
CA ARG A 255 -1.37 -11.70 14.68
C ARG A 255 -2.17 -12.74 15.47
N ARG A 256 -3.47 -12.52 15.67
CA ARG A 256 -4.35 -13.38 16.48
C ARG A 256 -5.17 -14.37 15.66
N ALA A 257 -5.27 -14.15 14.36
CA ALA A 257 -5.85 -15.11 13.43
C ALA A 257 -4.93 -16.34 13.35
#